data_AF-A0AAN7K3E7-F1
#
_entry.id   AF-A0AAN7K3E7-F1
#
_cell.length_a   1.000
_cell.length_b   1.000
_cell.length_c   1.000
_cell.angle_alpha   90.00
_cell.angle_beta   90.00
_cell.angle_gamma   90.00
#
_symmetry.space_group_name_H-M   'P 1'
#
loop_
_entity.id
_entity.type
_entity.pdbx_description
1 polymer ?
#
loop_
_entity_poly.entity_id
_entity_poly.type
_entity_poly.pdbx_seq_one_letter_code
_entity_poly.pdbx_strand_id
1 'polypeptide(L)'
;MVVVMLPYHSPSNSRLPLMEFPPQQQIAADDDLMDIILHRCVELLTIRDFAKCRVYAIACRKMYSRHLWPLQALAVADVLAAGKRLANGHPDWYAILLAEKYAQLDALRSNFMKLIYLLDPRANKFPFSHSAMESVMMAWRVLSDPTSKEKYDMEVAAPATFYTLCPYCHYIIEYEFVYKDLCLQCPIC
;
A
#
# COMPACT_ATOMS: atom_id res chain seq x y z
N MET A 1 -18.11 -86.04 -17.66
CA MET A 1 -19.53 -85.86 -17.31
C MET A 1 -19.64 -86.05 -15.80
N VAL A 2 -20.11 -85.02 -15.11
CA VAL A 2 -20.47 -84.93 -13.67
C VAL A 2 -19.35 -85.17 -12.64
N VAL A 3 -18.66 -84.09 -12.24
CA VAL A 3 -18.02 -83.99 -10.92
C VAL A 3 -18.91 -83.11 -10.05
N VAL A 4 -19.34 -83.67 -8.92
CA VAL A 4 -20.27 -83.09 -7.96
C VAL A 4 -19.54 -82.00 -7.16
N MET A 5 -19.99 -80.74 -7.27
CA MET A 5 -19.51 -79.63 -6.46
C MET A 5 -20.26 -79.63 -5.12
N LEU A 6 -19.56 -79.97 -4.03
CA LEU A 6 -20.02 -79.71 -2.66
C LEU A 6 -19.73 -78.25 -2.26
N PRO A 7 -20.57 -77.62 -1.42
CA PRO A 7 -20.40 -76.23 -1.03
C PRO A 7 -19.32 -76.11 0.05
N TYR A 8 -18.17 -75.53 -0.31
CA TYR A 8 -17.11 -75.23 0.65
C TYR A 8 -17.34 -73.86 1.30
N HIS A 9 -17.27 -73.91 2.63
CA HIS A 9 -17.36 -72.83 3.59
C HIS A 9 -16.54 -71.58 3.24
N SER A 10 -17.17 -70.43 3.46
CA SER A 10 -16.55 -69.13 3.69
C SER A 10 -15.71 -69.16 4.97
N PRO A 11 -14.53 -68.52 4.97
CA PRO A 11 -14.15 -67.74 6.14
C PRO A 11 -13.78 -66.31 5.74
N SER A 12 -14.48 -65.36 6.39
CA SER A 12 -13.93 -64.07 6.86
C SER A 12 -12.93 -63.37 5.95
N ASN A 13 -13.42 -62.57 5.01
CA ASN A 13 -12.64 -61.49 4.40
C ASN A 13 -13.14 -60.13 4.93
N SER A 14 -12.88 -59.85 6.21
CA SER A 14 -12.96 -58.49 6.73
C SER A 14 -11.62 -57.77 6.44
N ARG A 15 -11.37 -57.50 5.15
CA ARG A 15 -10.41 -56.45 4.77
C ARG A 15 -11.10 -55.12 5.04
N LEU A 16 -10.75 -54.51 6.17
CA LEU A 16 -11.07 -53.13 6.47
C LEU A 16 -10.65 -52.25 5.28
N PRO A 17 -11.47 -51.26 4.87
CA PRO A 17 -11.12 -50.37 3.76
C PRO A 17 -9.88 -49.55 4.14
N LEU A 18 -9.00 -49.35 3.17
CA LEU A 18 -7.95 -48.33 3.23
C LEU A 18 -8.60 -46.95 3.44
N MET A 19 -8.61 -46.47 4.69
CA MET A 19 -8.76 -45.04 4.97
C MET A 19 -7.37 -44.40 4.85
N GLU A 20 -6.94 -44.20 3.61
CA GLU A 20 -6.01 -43.11 3.34
C GLU A 20 -6.81 -41.81 3.37
N PHE A 21 -6.76 -41.11 4.50
CA PHE A 21 -7.10 -39.70 4.55
C PHE A 21 -5.80 -38.89 4.40
N PRO A 22 -5.67 -38.13 3.31
CA PRO A 22 -5.33 -36.71 3.47
C PRO A 22 -6.14 -35.83 2.49
N PRO A 23 -6.36 -34.51 2.71
CA PRO A 23 -5.58 -33.59 3.56
C PRO A 23 -6.49 -32.60 4.34
N GLN A 24 -6.97 -32.94 5.54
CA GLN A 24 -7.65 -31.93 6.39
C GLN A 24 -6.68 -31.18 7.31
N GLN A 25 -5.51 -31.75 7.62
CA GLN A 25 -4.49 -31.09 8.45
C GLN A 25 -3.67 -30.01 7.74
N GLN A 26 -3.65 -29.99 6.41
CA GLN A 26 -2.93 -28.96 5.63
C GLN A 26 -3.73 -27.65 5.51
N ILE A 27 -5.06 -27.74 5.45
CA ILE A 27 -5.93 -26.56 5.28
C ILE A 27 -6.01 -25.74 6.58
N ALA A 28 -6.07 -26.40 7.74
CA ALA A 28 -6.12 -25.71 9.03
C ALA A 28 -4.80 -25.00 9.39
N ALA A 29 -3.65 -25.60 9.10
CA ALA A 29 -2.35 -24.99 9.37
C ALA A 29 -2.07 -23.76 8.47
N ASP A 30 -2.59 -23.76 7.24
CA ASP A 30 -2.47 -22.64 6.32
C ASP A 30 -3.36 -21.44 6.73
N ASP A 31 -4.56 -21.69 7.27
CA ASP A 31 -5.45 -20.65 7.80
C ASP A 31 -4.90 -20.00 9.08
N ASP A 32 -4.37 -20.79 10.02
CA ASP A 32 -3.72 -20.28 11.24
C ASP A 32 -2.48 -19.43 10.89
N LEU A 33 -1.68 -19.87 9.91
CA LEU A 33 -0.54 -19.12 9.42
C LEU A 33 -0.97 -17.81 8.73
N MET A 34 -2.07 -17.83 7.98
CA MET A 34 -2.61 -16.64 7.32
C MET A 34 -3.03 -15.59 8.36
N ASP A 35 -3.70 -15.99 9.43
CA ASP A 35 -4.11 -15.08 10.50
C ASP A 35 -2.90 -14.47 11.24
N ILE A 36 -1.85 -15.26 11.49
CA ILE A 36 -0.59 -14.76 12.06
C ILE A 36 0.03 -13.69 11.15
N ILE A 37 0.06 -13.93 9.84
CA ILE A 37 0.65 -13.02 8.85
C ILE A 37 -0.18 -11.74 8.74
N LEU A 38 -1.51 -11.84 8.71
CA LEU A 38 -2.43 -10.70 8.71
C LEU A 38 -2.24 -9.85 9.96
N HIS A 39 -2.20 -10.48 11.15
CA HIS A 39 -1.94 -9.79 12.42
C HIS A 39 -0.62 -9.04 12.38
N ARG A 40 0.45 -9.66 11.84
CA ARG A 40 1.76 -9.01 11.73
C ARG A 40 1.73 -7.79 10.81
N CYS A 41 1.03 -7.86 9.68
CA CYS A 41 0.84 -6.70 8.80
C CYS A 41 0.09 -5.56 9.52
N VAL A 42 -0.97 -5.88 10.27
CA VAL A 42 -1.73 -4.90 11.06
C VAL A 42 -0.81 -4.22 12.08
N GLU A 43 -0.02 -5.00 12.82
CA GLU A 43 0.93 -4.48 13.81
C GLU A 43 1.99 -3.56 13.18
N LEU A 44 2.58 -3.96 12.04
CA LEU A 44 3.56 -3.13 11.33
C LEU A 44 2.96 -1.80 10.85
N LEU A 45 1.70 -1.81 10.39
CA LEU A 45 0.98 -0.61 10.00
C LEU A 45 0.65 0.29 11.19
N THR A 46 0.25 -0.27 12.34
CA THR A 46 -0.06 0.53 13.55
C THR A 46 1.17 1.21 14.14
N ILE A 47 2.33 0.55 14.13
CA ILE A 47 3.60 1.19 14.52
C ILE A 47 4.19 2.12 13.44
N ARG A 48 3.50 2.30 12.31
CA ARG A 48 3.91 3.12 11.15
C ARG A 48 5.24 2.68 10.52
N ASP A 49 5.60 1.41 10.65
CA ASP A 49 6.77 0.83 9.97
C ASP A 49 6.38 0.31 8.58
N PHE A 50 6.10 1.26 7.69
CA PHE A 50 5.66 0.99 6.33
C PHE A 50 6.72 0.27 5.50
N ALA A 51 8.01 0.51 5.77
CA ALA A 51 9.10 -0.13 5.05
C ALA A 51 9.15 -1.64 5.33
N LYS A 52 9.05 -2.06 6.59
CA LYS A 52 8.97 -3.49 6.93
C LYS A 52 7.68 -4.12 6.42
N CYS A 53 6.55 -3.43 6.57
CA CYS A 53 5.26 -3.92 6.06
C CYS A 53 5.32 -4.18 4.55
N ARG A 54 5.94 -3.28 3.78
CA ARG A 54 6.11 -3.41 2.33
C ARG A 54 6.91 -4.65 1.94
N VAL A 55 8.09 -4.84 2.54
CA VAL A 55 8.94 -6.03 2.26
C VAL A 55 8.21 -7.32 2.61
N TYR A 56 7.53 -7.31 3.76
CA TYR A 56 6.76 -8.46 4.24
C TYR A 56 5.58 -8.79 3.30
N ALA A 57 4.79 -7.79 2.89
CA ALA A 57 3.69 -7.95 1.95
C ALA A 57 4.14 -8.46 0.57
N ILE A 58 5.30 -8.01 0.08
CA ILE A 58 5.89 -8.51 -1.18
C ILE A 58 6.28 -9.98 -1.08
N ALA A 59 6.87 -10.39 0.06
CA ALA A 59 7.19 -11.80 0.30
C ALA A 59 5.91 -12.65 0.35
N CYS A 60 4.89 -12.17 1.04
CA CYS A 60 3.60 -12.86 1.15
C CYS A 60 2.88 -12.96 -0.19
N ARG A 61 2.98 -11.97 -1.08
CA ARG A 61 2.38 -12.02 -2.42
C ARG A 61 2.86 -13.22 -3.23
N LYS A 62 4.11 -13.66 -3.05
CA LYS A 62 4.64 -14.85 -3.74
C LYS A 62 4.02 -16.15 -3.20
N MET A 63 3.82 -16.22 -1.89
CA MET A 63 3.25 -17.40 -1.22
C MET A 63 1.72 -17.48 -1.39
N TYR A 64 1.05 -16.32 -1.37
CA TYR A 64 -0.40 -16.18 -1.39
C TYR A 64 -0.90 -15.52 -2.68
N SER A 65 -0.47 -16.03 -3.85
CA SER A 65 -0.78 -15.42 -5.16
C SER A 65 -2.29 -15.36 -5.50
N ARG A 66 -3.09 -16.23 -4.86
CA ARG A 66 -4.55 -16.30 -5.03
C ARG A 66 -5.29 -15.29 -4.15
N HIS A 67 -4.63 -14.68 -3.18
CA HIS A 67 -5.26 -13.77 -2.23
C HIS A 67 -4.96 -12.32 -2.58
N LEU A 68 -5.95 -11.45 -2.35
CA LEU A 68 -5.84 -10.02 -2.61
C LEU A 68 -5.20 -9.25 -1.45
N TRP A 69 -5.31 -9.77 -0.23
CA TRP A 69 -4.85 -9.09 0.98
C TRP A 69 -3.37 -8.64 0.96
N PRO A 70 -2.39 -9.36 0.35
CA PRO A 70 -1.01 -8.88 0.32
C PRO A 70 -0.87 -7.59 -0.49
N LEU A 71 -1.65 -7.46 -1.57
CA LEU A 71 -1.70 -6.25 -2.39
C LEU A 71 -2.42 -5.12 -1.66
N GLN A 72 -3.44 -5.42 -0.87
CA GLN A 72 -4.16 -4.44 -0.04
C GLN A 72 -3.23 -3.87 1.05
N ALA A 73 -2.52 -4.73 1.79
CA ALA A 73 -1.53 -4.32 2.78
C ALA A 73 -0.41 -3.49 2.16
N LEU A 74 0.08 -3.92 1.00
CA LEU A 74 1.11 -3.20 0.23
C LEU A 74 0.63 -1.80 -0.18
N ALA A 75 -0.58 -1.69 -0.73
CA ALA A 75 -1.15 -0.41 -1.14
C ALA A 75 -1.30 0.57 0.02
N VAL A 76 -1.76 0.10 1.18
CA VAL A 76 -1.86 0.93 2.39
C VAL A 76 -0.47 1.40 2.83
N ALA A 77 0.51 0.50 2.90
CA ALA A 77 1.87 0.84 3.30
C ALA A 77 2.52 1.84 2.33
N ASP A 78 2.38 1.63 1.02
CA ASP A 78 2.99 2.49 -0.01
C ASP A 78 2.36 3.89 0.00
N VAL A 79 1.03 4.00 0.09
CA VAL A 79 0.33 5.31 0.15
C VAL A 79 0.67 6.08 1.43
N LEU A 80 0.69 5.41 2.59
CA LEU A 80 1.03 6.08 3.85
C LEU A 80 2.50 6.45 3.93
N ALA A 81 3.39 5.65 3.32
CA ALA A 81 4.81 6.01 3.18
C ALA A 81 5.00 7.22 2.25
N ALA A 82 4.18 7.32 1.19
CA ALA A 82 4.17 8.44 0.26
C ALA A 82 3.50 9.71 0.81
N GLY A 83 2.66 9.59 1.85
CA GLY A 83 2.04 10.72 2.54
C GLY A 83 3.01 11.65 3.28
N LYS A 84 4.33 11.45 3.16
CA LYS A 84 5.33 12.39 3.65
C LYS A 84 5.27 13.69 2.84
N ARG A 85 5.40 14.82 3.53
CA ARG A 85 5.48 16.14 2.87
C ARG A 85 6.84 16.33 2.22
N LEU A 86 6.85 17.04 1.10
CA LEU A 86 8.04 17.53 0.42
C LEU A 86 8.73 18.61 1.27
N ALA A 87 9.96 18.97 0.91
CA ALA A 87 10.74 19.98 1.62
C ALA A 87 10.07 21.36 1.68
N ASN A 88 9.25 21.69 0.68
CA ASN A 88 8.44 22.91 0.62
C ASN A 88 7.09 22.78 1.39
N GLY A 89 6.88 21.70 2.12
CA GLY A 89 5.67 21.46 2.91
C GLY A 89 4.48 20.92 2.09
N HIS A 90 4.55 20.88 0.76
CA HIS A 90 3.46 20.34 -0.06
C HIS A 90 3.43 18.80 0.01
N PRO A 91 2.24 18.16 0.00
CA PRO A 91 2.14 16.71 -0.17
C PRO A 91 2.62 16.29 -1.56
N ASP A 92 3.32 15.16 -1.67
CA ASP A 92 3.72 14.59 -2.95
C ASP A 92 2.56 13.77 -3.56
N TRP A 93 1.70 14.42 -4.33
CA TRP A 93 0.53 13.78 -4.95
C TRP A 93 0.92 12.72 -5.98
N TYR A 94 2.07 12.86 -6.64
CA TYR A 94 2.57 11.84 -7.57
C TYR A 94 3.00 10.58 -6.80
N ALA A 95 3.73 10.74 -5.70
CA ALA A 95 4.10 9.63 -4.84
C ALA A 95 2.87 8.96 -4.23
N ILE A 96 1.86 9.72 -3.79
CA ILE A 96 0.61 9.16 -3.23
C ILE A 96 -0.16 8.33 -4.27
N LEU A 97 -0.15 8.72 -5.55
CA LEU A 97 -0.70 7.92 -6.65
C LEU A 97 0.25 6.82 -7.16
N LEU A 98 1.40 6.62 -6.51
CA LEU A 98 2.44 5.67 -6.92
C LEU A 98 2.84 5.85 -8.40
N ALA A 99 2.92 7.10 -8.84
CA ALA A 99 3.25 7.49 -10.21
C ALA A 99 4.57 8.26 -10.29
N GLU A 100 5.17 8.24 -11.47
CA GLU A 100 6.35 9.05 -11.75
C GLU A 100 5.97 10.54 -11.81
N LYS A 101 6.95 11.41 -11.49
CA LYS A 101 6.77 12.86 -11.61
C LYS A 101 6.43 13.21 -13.05
N TYR A 102 5.44 14.08 -13.24
CA TYR A 102 4.95 14.51 -14.55
C TYR A 102 4.35 13.39 -15.41
N ALA A 103 3.93 12.27 -14.80
CA ALA A 103 3.26 11.19 -15.52
C ALA A 103 2.03 11.69 -16.31
N GLN A 104 1.77 11.00 -17.43
CA GLN A 104 0.60 11.25 -18.28
C GLN A 104 -0.70 10.90 -17.55
N LEU A 105 -1.79 11.58 -17.91
CA LEU A 105 -3.09 11.41 -17.27
C LEU A 105 -3.60 9.96 -17.30
N ASP A 106 -3.31 9.22 -18.38
CA ASP A 106 -3.69 7.80 -18.50
C ASP A 106 -2.99 6.91 -17.48
N ALA A 107 -1.69 7.14 -17.25
CA ALA A 107 -0.93 6.42 -16.24
C ALA A 107 -1.46 6.72 -14.83
N LEU A 108 -1.71 8.00 -14.54
CA LEU A 108 -2.32 8.46 -13.29
C LEU A 108 -3.69 7.82 -13.07
N ARG A 109 -4.55 7.80 -14.10
CA ARG A 109 -5.88 7.17 -14.05
C ARG A 109 -5.78 5.68 -13.78
N SER A 110 -4.85 5.01 -14.44
CA SER A 110 -4.63 3.57 -14.26
C SER A 110 -4.21 3.23 -12.83
N ASN A 111 -3.33 4.04 -12.23
CA ASN A 111 -2.89 3.84 -10.86
C ASN A 111 -3.99 4.20 -9.86
N PHE A 112 -4.73 5.28 -10.11
CA PHE A 112 -5.88 5.68 -9.29
C PHE A 112 -6.93 4.56 -9.22
N MET A 113 -7.34 4.00 -10.37
CA MET A 113 -8.33 2.91 -10.41
C MET A 113 -7.84 1.67 -9.63
N LYS A 114 -6.56 1.31 -9.77
CA LYS A 114 -5.96 0.20 -9.02
C LYS A 114 -5.98 0.47 -7.52
N LEU A 115 -5.58 1.67 -7.10
CA LEU A 115 -5.52 2.06 -5.69
C LEU A 115 -6.91 2.09 -5.06
N ILE A 116 -7.92 2.65 -5.72
CA ILE A 116 -9.30 2.67 -5.22
C ILE A 116 -9.84 1.25 -5.01
N TYR A 117 -9.55 0.33 -5.94
CA TYR A 117 -9.93 -1.08 -5.78
C TYR A 117 -9.23 -1.76 -4.60
N LEU A 118 -7.93 -1.49 -4.40
CA LEU A 118 -7.15 -2.10 -3.31
C LEU A 118 -7.42 -1.49 -1.94
N LEU A 119 -7.81 -0.21 -1.88
CA LEU A 119 -8.01 0.53 -0.63
C LEU A 119 -9.47 0.57 -0.18
N ASP A 120 -10.42 0.05 -0.95
CA ASP A 120 -11.85 0.04 -0.60
C ASP A 120 -12.06 -0.49 0.83
N PRO A 121 -12.52 0.33 1.78
CA PRO A 121 -12.70 -0.06 3.18
C PRO A 121 -13.68 -1.22 3.37
N ARG A 122 -14.54 -1.50 2.38
CA ARG A 122 -15.45 -2.67 2.41
C ARG A 122 -14.70 -3.98 2.18
N ALA A 123 -13.67 -3.94 1.33
CA ALA A 123 -12.88 -5.11 0.95
C ALA A 123 -11.56 -5.21 1.72
N ASN A 124 -10.99 -4.08 2.14
CA ASN A 124 -9.70 -3.97 2.79
C ASN A 124 -9.87 -3.70 4.30
N LYS A 125 -9.61 -4.74 5.10
CA LYS A 125 -9.74 -4.71 6.57
C LYS A 125 -8.49 -4.21 7.29
N PHE A 126 -7.44 -3.79 6.58
CA PHE A 126 -6.23 -3.26 7.21
C PHE A 126 -6.49 -1.89 7.84
N PRO A 127 -5.77 -1.55 8.93
CA PRO A 127 -5.88 -0.24 9.55
C PRO A 127 -5.48 0.86 8.54
N PHE A 128 -6.09 2.04 8.71
CA PHE A 128 -5.85 3.22 7.87
C PHE A 128 -6.23 3.09 6.38
N SER A 129 -6.90 2.02 5.96
CA SER A 129 -7.38 1.86 4.58
C SER A 129 -8.22 3.06 4.11
N HIS A 130 -9.14 3.52 4.96
CA HIS A 130 -9.96 4.71 4.69
C HIS A 130 -9.13 5.99 4.52
N SER A 131 -8.21 6.27 5.44
CA SER A 131 -7.36 7.47 5.38
C SER A 131 -6.42 7.45 4.17
N ALA A 132 -5.90 6.28 3.81
CA ALA A 132 -5.12 6.09 2.58
C ALA A 132 -5.98 6.35 1.34
N MET A 133 -7.23 5.87 1.32
CA MET A 133 -8.16 6.11 0.22
C MET A 133 -8.49 7.60 0.06
N GLU A 134 -8.73 8.32 1.17
CA GLU A 134 -8.95 9.78 1.14
C GLU A 134 -7.75 10.53 0.55
N SER A 135 -6.53 10.14 0.95
CA SER A 135 -5.30 10.74 0.43
C SER A 135 -5.18 10.55 -1.09
N VAL A 136 -5.50 9.36 -1.58
CA VAL A 136 -5.54 9.04 -3.02
C VAL A 136 -6.61 9.85 -3.76
N MET A 137 -7.79 10.04 -3.16
CA MET A 137 -8.84 10.88 -3.76
C MET A 137 -8.43 12.35 -3.84
N MET A 138 -7.78 12.88 -2.80
CA MET A 138 -7.27 14.25 -2.81
C MET A 138 -6.19 14.43 -3.89
N ALA A 139 -5.26 13.48 -4.00
CA ALA A 139 -4.25 13.48 -5.05
C ALA A 139 -4.87 13.49 -6.46
N TRP A 140 -5.86 12.62 -6.70
CA TRP A 140 -6.56 12.55 -7.99
C TRP A 140 -7.34 13.82 -8.31
N ARG A 141 -7.97 14.46 -7.31
CA ARG A 141 -8.68 15.73 -7.51
C ARG A 141 -7.77 16.83 -8.06
N VAL A 142 -6.52 16.88 -7.61
CA VAL A 142 -5.53 17.88 -8.07
C VAL A 142 -4.93 17.49 -9.41
N LEU A 143 -4.57 16.22 -9.61
CA LEU A 143 -3.81 15.77 -10.77
C LEU A 143 -4.67 15.41 -12.00
N SER A 144 -5.99 15.25 -11.83
CA SER A 144 -6.90 14.88 -12.93
C SER A 144 -7.18 16.00 -13.91
N ASP A 145 -7.19 17.25 -13.43
CA ASP A 145 -7.41 18.43 -14.25
C ASP A 145 -6.07 19.05 -14.69
N PRO A 146 -5.84 19.27 -16.00
CA PRO A 146 -4.60 19.84 -16.49
C PRO A 146 -4.26 21.20 -15.87
N THR A 147 -5.25 22.07 -15.66
CA THR A 147 -4.99 23.42 -15.12
C THR A 147 -4.57 23.38 -13.65
N SER A 148 -5.20 22.48 -12.88
CA SER A 148 -4.85 22.25 -11.47
C SER A 148 -3.51 21.54 -11.33
N LYS A 149 -3.21 20.60 -12.23
CA LYS A 149 -1.90 19.93 -12.33
C LYS A 149 -0.78 20.91 -12.61
N GLU A 150 -0.94 21.82 -13.57
CA GLU A 150 0.07 22.84 -13.88
C GLU A 150 0.36 23.77 -12.69
N LYS A 151 -0.69 24.21 -11.97
CA LYS A 151 -0.52 25.01 -10.76
C LYS A 151 0.26 24.25 -9.68
N TYR A 152 -0.10 22.99 -9.44
CA TYR A 152 0.59 22.15 -8.49
C TYR A 152 2.06 21.90 -8.89
N ASP A 153 2.32 21.62 -10.16
CA ASP A 153 3.67 21.40 -10.66
C ASP A 153 4.54 22.66 -10.48
N MET A 154 3.97 23.85 -10.65
CA MET A 154 4.64 25.13 -10.39
C MET A 154 4.92 25.35 -8.89
N GLU A 155 3.95 25.07 -8.02
CA GLU A 155 4.12 25.18 -6.56
C GLU A 155 5.15 24.18 -6.02
N VAL A 156 5.16 22.96 -6.53
CA VAL A 156 6.11 21.92 -6.13
C VAL A 156 7.52 22.18 -6.64
N ALA A 157 7.65 22.78 -7.83
CA ALA A 157 8.94 23.17 -8.37
C ALA A 157 9.56 24.39 -7.65
N ALA A 158 8.76 25.16 -6.90
CA ALA A 158 9.26 26.28 -6.13
C ALA A 158 10.24 25.80 -5.04
N PRO A 159 11.39 26.48 -4.86
CA PRO A 159 12.34 26.12 -3.82
C PRO A 159 11.70 26.29 -2.44
N ALA A 160 12.08 25.43 -1.49
CA ALA A 160 11.55 25.49 -0.12
C ALA A 160 12.00 26.77 0.63
N THR A 161 13.11 27.36 0.21
CA THR A 161 13.68 28.57 0.77
C THR A 161 14.08 29.56 -0.32
N PHE A 162 14.19 30.83 0.03
CA PHE A 162 14.74 31.88 -0.82
C PHE A 162 15.69 32.76 -0.02
N TYR A 163 16.65 33.35 -0.73
CA TYR A 163 17.63 34.26 -0.14
C TYR A 163 17.24 35.70 -0.43
N THR A 164 17.32 36.56 0.58
CA THR A 164 17.21 38.01 0.42
C THR A 164 18.39 38.72 1.04
N LEU A 165 18.75 39.86 0.45
CA LEU A 165 19.77 40.76 0.97
C LEU A 165 19.09 41.86 1.78
N CYS A 166 19.53 42.08 3.02
CA CYS A 166 19.12 43.27 3.76
C CYS A 166 19.79 44.52 3.16
N PRO A 167 19.05 45.56 2.74
CA PRO A 167 19.63 46.77 2.16
C PRO A 167 20.44 47.62 3.16
N TYR A 168 20.28 47.39 4.46
CA TYR A 168 20.98 48.14 5.51
C TYR A 168 22.29 47.47 5.93
N CYS A 169 22.22 46.23 6.40
CA CYS A 169 23.40 45.51 6.89
C CYS A 169 24.07 44.59 5.85
N HIS A 170 23.51 44.48 4.64
CA HIS A 170 24.01 43.64 3.53
C HIS A 170 24.14 42.14 3.86
N TYR A 171 23.51 41.70 4.95
CA TYR A 171 23.48 40.29 5.32
C TYR A 171 22.50 39.52 4.42
N ILE A 172 22.91 38.34 3.98
CA ILE A 172 22.07 37.40 3.23
C ILE A 172 21.30 36.56 4.24
N ILE A 173 19.98 36.58 4.14
CA ILE A 173 19.09 35.84 5.03
C ILE A 173 18.37 34.79 4.19
N GLU A 174 18.36 33.56 4.70
CA GLU A 174 17.55 32.48 4.16
C GLU A 174 16.18 32.48 4.84
N TYR A 175 15.12 32.52 4.03
CA TYR A 175 13.74 32.47 4.49
C TYR A 175 13.01 31.28 3.87
N GLU A 176 12.10 30.67 4.62
CA GLU A 176 11.15 29.71 4.04
C GLU A 176 10.27 30.39 2.98
N PHE A 177 9.97 29.69 1.90
CA PHE A 177 9.19 30.22 0.78
C PHE A 177 7.76 30.64 1.17
N VAL A 178 7.27 30.17 2.32
CA VAL A 178 6.02 30.64 2.95
C VAL A 178 6.05 32.17 3.21
N TYR A 179 7.24 32.73 3.43
CA TYR A 179 7.44 34.17 3.64
C TYR A 179 7.59 34.98 2.36
N LYS A 180 7.44 34.35 1.19
CA LYS A 180 7.47 35.04 -0.09
C LYS A 180 6.31 36.04 -0.15
N ASP A 181 6.60 37.24 -0.65
CA ASP A 181 5.68 38.38 -0.75
C ASP A 181 5.23 39.02 0.58
N LEU A 182 5.88 38.70 1.70
CA LEU A 182 5.70 39.40 2.98
C LEU A 182 6.76 40.49 3.21
N CYS A 183 6.40 41.52 3.97
CA CYS A 183 7.34 42.51 4.48
C CYS A 183 8.12 41.91 5.67
N LEU A 184 9.34 41.45 5.41
CA LEU A 184 10.21 40.84 6.42
C LEU A 184 11.12 41.89 7.05
N GLN A 185 11.21 41.87 8.37
CA GLN A 185 12.20 42.67 9.11
C GLN A 185 13.52 41.91 9.19
N CYS A 186 14.62 42.66 9.15
CA CYS A 186 15.94 42.09 9.35
C CYS A 186 16.08 41.64 10.81
N PRO A 187 16.50 40.40 11.10
CA PRO A 187 16.71 39.96 12.48
C PRO A 187 17.96 40.58 13.12
N ILE A 188 18.79 41.27 12.33
CA ILE A 188 20.08 41.81 12.77
C ILE A 188 20.02 43.32 13.06
N CYS A 189 19.09 44.08 12.46
CA CYS A 189 19.03 45.53 12.58
C CYS A 189 17.62 46.08 12.75
#